data_AF-A0A7V2HB81-F1
#
_entry.id   AF-A0A7V2HB81-F1
#
_cell.length_a   1.000
_cell.length_b   1.000
_cell.length_c   1.000
_cell.angle_alpha   90.00
_cell.angle_beta   90.00
_cell.angle_gamma   90.00
#
_symmetry.space_group_name_H-M   'P 1'
#
loop_
_entity.id
_entity.type
_entity.pdbx_description
1 polymer ?
#
loop_
_entity_poly.entity_id
_entity_poly.type
_entity_poly.pdbx_seq_one_letter_code
_entity_poly.pdbx_strand_id
1 'polypeptide(L)'
;MPPGIWSKLAARGFEVAELPLARHVVVAREGFAALIERRGDGAGRAGTPGVVTEKGMAMLVWRNGRPFLVARGLQIEATEYQVEGLRSFATDLEEALRD
;
A
#
# COMPACT_ATOMS: atom_id res chain seq x y z
N MET A 1 -13.33 -15.41 -6.01
CA MET A 1 -13.08 -13.97 -5.83
C MET A 1 -13.78 -13.52 -4.57
N PRO A 2 -13.15 -12.75 -3.67
CA PRO A 2 -13.85 -12.19 -2.53
C PRO A 2 -14.91 -11.18 -3.06
N PRO A 3 -16.18 -11.25 -2.61
CA PRO A 3 -17.23 -10.36 -3.08
C PRO A 3 -16.95 -8.90 -2.68
N GLY A 4 -17.61 -7.95 -3.35
CA GLY A 4 -17.58 -6.53 -2.97
C GLY A 4 -16.31 -5.79 -3.40
N ILE A 5 -15.77 -4.97 -2.51
CA ILE A 5 -14.65 -4.04 -2.79
C ILE A 5 -13.40 -4.74 -3.31
N TRP A 6 -13.17 -5.99 -2.90
CA TRP A 6 -11.97 -6.74 -3.25
C TRP A 6 -11.92 -7.12 -4.73
N SER A 7 -13.07 -7.42 -5.35
CA SER A 7 -13.16 -7.63 -6.80
C SER A 7 -12.91 -6.33 -7.58
N LYS A 8 -13.35 -5.17 -7.06
CA LYS A 8 -13.07 -3.86 -7.68
C LYS A 8 -11.57 -3.55 -7.66
N LEU A 9 -10.90 -3.81 -6.53
CA LEU A 9 -9.46 -3.66 -6.40
C LEU A 9 -8.72 -4.60 -7.37
N ALA A 10 -9.12 -5.87 -7.46
CA ALA A 10 -8.53 -6.82 -8.41
C ALA A 10 -8.70 -6.36 -9.87
N ALA A 11 -9.85 -5.81 -10.24
CA ALA A 11 -10.09 -5.27 -11.60
C ALA A 11 -9.19 -4.06 -11.93
N ARG A 12 -8.67 -3.36 -10.93
CA ARG A 12 -7.70 -2.25 -11.06
C ARG A 12 -6.24 -2.71 -10.90
N GLY A 13 -6.00 -4.01 -10.92
CA GLY A 13 -4.65 -4.60 -10.87
C GLY A 13 -4.05 -4.70 -9.47
N PHE A 14 -4.85 -4.51 -8.41
CA PHE A 14 -4.37 -4.73 -7.05
C PHE A 14 -4.44 -6.21 -6.66
N GLU A 15 -3.38 -6.70 -6.03
CA GLU A 15 -3.33 -7.99 -5.35
C GLU A 15 -3.76 -7.83 -3.89
N VAL A 16 -4.60 -8.75 -3.40
CA VAL A 16 -5.03 -8.77 -2.00
C VAL A 16 -4.42 -9.98 -1.33
N ALA A 17 -3.58 -9.75 -0.32
CA ALA A 17 -2.97 -10.80 0.49
C ALA A 17 -3.57 -10.79 1.90
N GLU A 18 -4.07 -11.96 2.31
CA GLU A 18 -4.46 -12.18 3.69
C GLU A 18 -3.22 -12.47 4.53
N LEU A 19 -3.00 -11.65 5.55
CA LEU A 19 -2.03 -11.93 6.61
C LEU A 19 -2.79 -12.38 7.86
N PRO A 20 -2.12 -13.02 8.85
CA PRO A 20 -2.70 -13.29 10.16
C PRO A 20 -2.86 -12.00 11.00
N LEU A 21 -3.41 -10.96 10.38
CA LEU A 21 -3.77 -9.68 10.97
C LEU A 21 -5.28 -9.70 11.18
N ALA A 22 -5.71 -9.57 12.44
CA ALA A 22 -7.11 -9.78 12.83
C ALA A 22 -8.13 -8.94 12.04
N ARG A 23 -7.75 -7.75 11.58
CA ARG A 23 -8.67 -6.78 10.93
C ARG A 23 -8.09 -6.11 9.70
N HIS A 24 -6.97 -6.57 9.15
CA HIS A 24 -6.35 -5.91 8.00
C HIS A 24 -6.00 -6.92 6.92
N VAL A 25 -6.12 -6.49 5.66
CA VAL A 25 -5.51 -7.15 4.51
C VAL A 25 -4.41 -6.27 3.96
N VAL A 26 -3.43 -6.90 3.31
CA VAL A 26 -2.47 -6.18 2.49
C VAL A 26 -3.05 -6.05 1.09
N VAL A 27 -2.99 -4.85 0.54
CA VAL A 27 -3.25 -4.60 -0.87
C VAL A 27 -1.97 -4.11 -1.50
N ALA A 28 -1.55 -4.75 -2.59
CA ALA A 28 -0.28 -4.51 -3.25
C ALA A 28 -0.45 -4.34 -4.76
N ARG A 29 0.45 -3.57 -5.37
CA ARG A 29 0.57 -3.41 -6.82
C ARG A 29 1.96 -2.91 -7.15
N GLU A 30 2.65 -3.59 -8.05
CA GLU A 30 3.96 -3.16 -8.61
C GLU A 30 5.01 -2.80 -7.55
N GLY A 31 5.11 -3.58 -6.47
CA GLY A 31 6.09 -3.35 -5.40
C GLY A 31 5.70 -2.25 -4.40
N PHE A 32 4.49 -1.71 -4.48
CA PHE A 32 3.89 -0.84 -3.48
C PHE A 32 2.79 -1.58 -2.73
N ALA A 33 2.61 -1.27 -1.45
CA ALA A 33 1.58 -1.90 -0.65
C ALA A 33 1.00 -0.97 0.42
N ALA A 34 -0.24 -1.24 0.84
CA ALA A 34 -0.88 -0.65 1.98
C ALA A 34 -1.70 -1.68 2.76
N LEU A 35 -1.90 -1.42 4.05
CA LEU A 35 -2.86 -2.16 4.87
C LEU A 35 -4.24 -1.51 4.76
N ILE A 36 -5.27 -2.32 4.63
CA ILE A 36 -6.67 -1.85 4.60
C ILE A 36 -7.43 -2.55 5.71
N GLU A 37 -8.14 -1.77 6.53
CA GLU A 37 -9.05 -2.31 7.53
C GLU A 37 -10.18 -3.12 6.85
N ARG A 38 -10.50 -4.30 7.36
CA ARG A 38 -11.66 -5.10 6.91
C ARG A 38 -12.91 -4.65 7.66
N ARG A 39 -14.00 -4.39 6.93
CA ARG A 39 -15.31 -4.07 7.50
C ARG A 39 -16.39 -4.95 6.86
N GLY A 40 -16.60 -6.14 7.40
CA GLY A 40 -17.46 -7.15 6.78
C GLY A 40 -16.97 -7.48 5.37
N ASP A 41 -17.86 -7.35 4.38
CA ASP A 41 -17.54 -7.52 2.95
C ASP A 41 -16.93 -6.26 2.30
N GLY A 42 -16.72 -5.20 3.08
CA GLY A 42 -16.18 -3.92 2.64
C GLY A 42 -14.79 -3.60 3.22
N ALA A 43 -14.29 -2.44 2.82
CA ALA A 43 -13.03 -1.88 3.27
C ALA A 43 -13.29 -0.70 4.20
N GLY A 44 -12.49 -0.60 5.26
CA GLY A 44 -12.37 0.58 6.10
C GLY A 44 -11.25 1.48 5.61
N ARG A 45 -10.54 2.11 6.54
CA ARG A 45 -9.49 3.07 6.22
C ARG A 45 -8.24 2.35 5.68
N ALA A 46 -7.64 2.93 4.62
CA ALA A 46 -6.30 2.56 4.18
C ALA A 46 -5.24 3.18 5.11
N GLY A 47 -4.22 2.39 5.44
CA GLY A 47 -2.99 2.86 6.04
C GLY A 47 -2.12 3.59 5.03
N THR A 48 -1.08 4.28 5.53
CA THR A 48 -0.09 4.93 4.66
C THR A 48 0.61 3.87 3.78
N PRO A 49 0.65 4.05 2.46
CA PRO A 49 1.38 3.15 1.59
C PRO A 49 2.89 3.13 1.83
N GLY A 50 3.52 2.03 1.47
CA GLY A 50 4.97 1.84 1.52
C GLY A 50 5.48 1.02 0.33
N VAL A 51 6.80 0.99 0.19
CA VAL A 51 7.51 0.17 -0.81
C VAL A 51 7.78 -1.21 -0.21
N VAL A 52 7.43 -2.26 -0.94
CA VAL A 52 7.76 -3.63 -0.58
C VAL A 52 9.23 -3.88 -0.89
N THR A 53 9.97 -4.32 0.12
CA THR A 53 11.39 -4.67 0.03
C THR A 53 11.59 -6.08 0.58
N GLU A 54 12.77 -6.66 0.38
CA GLU A 54 13.15 -7.94 0.99
C GLU A 54 13.08 -7.93 2.54
N LYS A 55 13.18 -6.74 3.16
CA LYS A 55 13.07 -6.55 4.61
C LYS A 55 11.66 -6.21 5.08
N GLY A 56 10.66 -6.33 4.20
CA GLY A 56 9.28 -5.94 4.44
C GLY A 56 8.96 -4.55 3.87
N MET A 57 7.97 -3.88 4.46
CA MET A 57 7.46 -2.60 3.94
C MET A 57 8.28 -1.41 4.48
N ALA A 58 8.78 -0.58 3.56
CA ALA A 58 9.50 0.65 3.85
C ALA A 58 8.63 1.88 3.61
N MET A 59 8.64 2.79 4.59
CA MET A 59 7.85 4.03 4.55
C MET A 59 8.65 5.16 3.92
N LEU A 60 8.00 5.99 3.11
CA LEU A 60 8.58 7.22 2.59
C LEU A 60 8.58 8.32 3.66
N VAL A 61 9.74 8.89 3.94
CA VAL A 61 9.95 9.97 4.90
C VAL A 61 10.77 11.08 4.25
N TRP A 62 10.36 12.33 4.44
CA TRP A 62 11.11 13.50 3.97
C TRP A 62 12.04 14.01 5.08
N ARG A 63 13.32 14.20 4.77
CA ARG A 63 14.33 14.77 5.68
C ARG A 63 15.16 15.80 4.93
N ASN A 64 15.15 17.04 5.42
CA ASN A 64 15.90 18.14 4.80
C ASN A 64 15.64 18.25 3.29
N GLY A 65 14.38 18.11 2.87
CA GLY A 65 13.97 18.17 1.46
C GLY A 65 14.27 16.92 0.63
N ARG A 66 14.88 15.87 1.20
CA ARG A 66 15.24 14.63 0.49
C ARG A 66 14.34 13.47 0.91
N PRO A 67 13.89 12.62 -0.03
CA PRO A 67 13.03 11.49 0.26
C PRO A 67 13.86 10.27 0.69
N PHE A 68 13.44 9.58 1.74
CA PHE A 68 14.07 8.35 2.23
C PHE A 68 13.05 7.24 2.40
N LEU A 69 13.40 6.01 2.02
CA LEU A 69 12.69 4.80 2.42
C LEU A 69 13.27 4.28 3.73
N VAL A 70 12.40 4.10 4.73
CA VAL A 70 12.78 3.67 6.08
C VAL A 70 12.00 2.42 6.46
N ALA A 71 12.73 1.37 6.86
CA ALA A 71 12.20 0.17 7.50
C ALA A 71 13.15 -0.28 8.62
N ARG A 72 12.81 -1.37 9.32
CA ARG A 72 13.69 -1.93 10.36
C ARG A 72 15.03 -2.35 9.76
N GLY A 73 16.10 -1.63 10.12
CA GLY A 73 17.45 -1.90 9.61
C GLY A 73 17.64 -1.56 8.13
N LEU A 74 16.81 -0.65 7.58
CA LEU A 74 16.96 -0.11 6.23
C LEU A 74 16.69 1.40 6.27
N GLN A 75 17.62 2.16 5.74
CA GLN A 75 17.43 3.57 5.42
C GLN A 75 18.21 3.88 4.15
N ILE A 76 17.50 4.16 3.06
CA ILE A 76 18.07 4.51 1.77
C ILE A 76 17.34 5.72 1.21
N GLU A 77 18.01 6.53 0.40
CA GLU A 77 17.35 7.59 -0.34
C GLU A 77 16.38 6.96 -1.35
N ALA A 78 15.16 7.48 -1.41
CA ALA A 78 14.16 6.99 -2.35
C ALA A 78 14.47 7.51 -3.75
N THR A 79 14.29 6.66 -4.75
CA THR A 79 14.36 7.09 -6.14
C THR A 79 13.11 7.87 -6.53
N GLU A 80 13.20 8.65 -7.61
CA GLU A 80 12.04 9.36 -8.17
C GLU A 80 10.90 8.39 -8.51
N TYR A 81 11.22 7.26 -9.15
CA TYR A 81 10.26 6.18 -9.43
C TYR A 81 9.52 5.71 -8.17
N GLN A 82 10.21 5.55 -7.03
CA GLN A 82 9.57 5.13 -5.78
C GLN A 82 8.66 6.21 -5.20
N VAL A 83 9.05 7.48 -5.31
CA VAL A 83 8.24 8.61 -4.85
C VAL A 83 6.99 8.77 -5.69
N GLU A 84 7.13 8.76 -7.02
CA GLU A 84 6.02 8.89 -7.95
C GLU A 84 5.10 7.67 -7.94
N GLY A 85 5.67 6.46 -7.90
CA GLY A 85 4.92 5.22 -7.80
C GLY A 85 4.11 5.13 -6.51
N LEU A 86 4.66 5.56 -5.36
CA LEU A 86 3.89 5.64 -4.12
C LEU A 86 2.72 6.62 -4.21
N ARG A 87 2.92 7.78 -4.85
CA ARG A 87 1.86 8.78 -5.04
C ARG A 87 0.76 8.24 -5.97
N SER A 88 1.14 7.62 -7.07
CA SER A 88 0.22 6.99 -8.02
C SER A 88 -0.57 5.86 -7.34
N PHE A 89 0.12 4.96 -6.64
CA PHE A 89 -0.51 3.89 -5.86
C PHE A 89 -1.50 4.43 -4.83
N ALA A 90 -1.12 5.47 -4.07
CA ALA A 90 -1.99 6.06 -3.06
C ALA A 90 -3.26 6.64 -3.68
N THR A 91 -3.13 7.43 -4.75
CA THR A 91 -4.25 8.05 -5.46
C THR A 91 -5.19 6.98 -6.01
N ASP A 92 -4.67 6.01 -6.74
CA ASP A 92 -5.49 4.95 -7.35
C ASP A 92 -6.22 4.11 -6.31
N LEU A 93 -5.54 3.85 -5.17
CA LEU A 93 -6.14 3.10 -4.08
C LEU A 93 -7.26 3.91 -3.40
N GLU A 94 -7.02 5.20 -3.14
CA GLU A 94 -8.05 6.08 -2.58
C GLU A 94 -9.27 6.19 -3.49
N GLU A 95 -9.07 6.32 -4.80
CA GLU A 95 -10.16 6.34 -5.78
C GLU A 95 -10.93 5.02 -5.77
N ALA A 96 -10.23 3.89 -5.76
CA ALA A 96 -10.85 2.58 -5.74
C ALA A 96 -11.70 2.33 -4.48
N LEU A 97 -11.34 2.96 -3.36
CA LEU A 97 -12.04 2.84 -2.08
C LEU A 97 -13.23 3.81 -1.91
N ARG A 98 -13.37 4.82 -2.77
CA ARG A 98 -14.49 5.78 -2.74
C ARG A 98 -15.72 5.31 -3.54
N ASP A 99 -15.53 4.37 -4.47
CA ASP A 99 -16.56 3.80 -5.36
C ASP A 99 -17.38 2.67 -4.73
#